data_AF-A0A3B9HWZ1-F1
#
_entry.id   AF-A0A3B9HWZ1-F1
#
_cell.length_a   1.000
_cell.length_b   1.000
_cell.length_c   1.000
_cell.angle_alpha   90.00
_cell.angle_beta   90.00
_cell.angle_gamma   90.00
#
_symmetry.space_group_name_H-M   'P 1'
#
loop_
_entity.id
_entity.type
_entity.pdbx_description
1 polymer ?
#
loop_
_entity_poly.entity_id
_entity_poly.type
_entity_poly.pdbx_seq_one_letter_code
_entity_poly.pdbx_strand_id
1 'polypeptide(L)' 'AIQGGGWGRRLMEAYEERLKNLGCKGFHLAVGGRNERAVDFYRRYGMIELQAAIWGVVFGKRTSS' A
#
# COMPACT_ATOMS: atom_id res chain seq x y z
N ALA A 1 17.99 -8.53 -10.24
CA ALA A 1 16.76 -7.71 -10.29
C ALA A 1 16.33 -7.39 -8.86
N ILE A 2 15.88 -6.16 -8.57
CA ILE A 2 15.52 -5.72 -7.20
C ILE A 2 14.10 -6.12 -6.76
N GLN A 3 13.25 -6.56 -7.70
CA GLN A 3 11.92 -7.09 -7.41
C GLN A 3 12.01 -8.54 -6.89
N GLY A 4 11.13 -8.92 -5.96
CA GLY A 4 11.10 -10.27 -5.36
C GLY A 4 12.02 -10.47 -4.14
N GLY A 5 12.89 -9.51 -3.81
CA GLY A 5 13.81 -9.59 -2.66
C GLY A 5 13.29 -8.98 -1.35
N GLY A 6 11.97 -8.84 -1.17
CA GLY A 6 11.37 -8.24 0.04
C GLY A 6 11.49 -6.72 0.17
N TRP A 7 12.21 -6.04 -0.73
CA TRP A 7 12.44 -4.59 -0.69
C TRP A 7 11.15 -3.75 -0.73
N GLY A 8 10.14 -4.17 -1.49
CA GLY A 8 8.86 -3.46 -1.55
C GLY A 8 8.21 -3.34 -0.17
N ARG A 9 8.26 -4.41 0.63
CA ARG A 9 7.73 -4.39 2.00
C ARG A 9 8.54 -3.44 2.89
N ARG A 10 9.87 -3.54 2.86
CA ARG A 10 10.77 -2.67 3.67
C ARG A 10 10.58 -1.18 3.35
N LEU A 11 10.39 -0.84 2.08
CA LEU A 11 10.13 0.54 1.66
C LEU A 11 8.77 1.04 2.17
N MET A 12 7.72 0.22 2.07
CA MET A 12 6.41 0.59 2.57
C MET A 12 6.39 0.72 4.10
N GLU A 13 7.09 -0.15 4.83
CA GLU A 13 7.26 -0.05 6.28
C GLU A 13 7.99 1.25 6.67
N ALA A 14 9.08 1.60 5.99
CA ALA A 14 9.78 2.86 6.22
C ALA A 14 8.90 4.10 5.91
N TYR A 15 8.08 4.02 4.85
CA TYR A 15 7.13 5.07 4.50
C TYR A 15 6.02 5.22 5.55
N GLU A 16 5.43 4.11 6.01
CA GLU A 16 4.42 4.07 7.06
C GLU A 16 4.94 4.66 8.37
N GLU A 17 6.14 4.26 8.81
CA GLU A 17 6.81 4.81 9.99
C GLU A 17 7.03 6.32 9.87
N ARG A 18 7.45 6.81 8.70
CA ARG A 18 7.61 8.26 8.49
C ARG A 18 6.28 9.00 8.63
N LEU A 19 5.20 8.48 8.05
CA LEU A 19 3.88 9.10 8.15
C LEU A 19 3.32 9.07 9.56
N LYS A 20 3.53 7.97 10.29
CA LYS A 20 3.19 7.85 11.71
C LYS A 20 3.88 8.94 12.53
N ASN A 21 5.19 9.11 12.34
CA ASN A 21 5.98 10.14 13.02
C ASN A 21 5.56 11.59 12.68
N LEU A 22 4.89 11.79 11.54
CA LEU A 22 4.31 13.09 11.16
C LEU A 22 2.88 13.29 11.70
N GLY A 23 2.33 12.33 12.46
CA GLY A 23 0.97 12.40 12.99
C GLY A 23 -0.13 12.13 11.97
N CYS A 24 0.21 11.61 10.77
CA CYS A 24 -0.80 11.20 9.80
C CYS A 24 -1.60 10.02 10.38
N LYS A 25 -2.93 10.01 10.19
CA LYS A 25 -3.83 8.92 10.66
C LYS A 25 -3.87 7.70 9.74
N GLY A 26 -3.29 7.82 8.55
CA GLY A 26 -3.28 6.79 7.52
C GLY A 26 -2.85 7.36 6.17
N PHE A 27 -2.76 6.48 5.19
CA PHE A 27 -2.43 6.81 3.80
C PHE A 27 -3.22 5.95 2.83
N HIS A 28 -3.30 6.40 1.59
CA HIS A 28 -3.96 5.67 0.50
C HIS A 28 -3.12 5.73 -0.78
N LEU A 29 -3.40 4.82 -1.70
CA LEU A 29 -2.83 4.80 -3.04
C LEU A 29 -3.82 4.12 -3.98
N ALA A 30 -3.62 4.30 -5.28
CA ALA A 30 -4.44 3.64 -6.28
C ALA A 30 -3.59 2.82 -7.25
N VAL A 31 -4.14 1.68 -7.68
CA VAL A 31 -3.47 0.72 -8.55
C VAL A 31 -4.40 0.36 -9.70
N GLY A 32 -3.87 0.34 -10.92
CA GLY A 32 -4.62 -0.13 -12.08
C GLY A 32 -5.02 -1.60 -11.93
N GLY A 33 -6.28 -1.94 -12.21
CA GLY A 33 -6.84 -3.28 -11.93
C GLY A 33 -6.16 -4.41 -12.71
N ARG A 34 -5.56 -4.09 -13.86
CA ARG A 34 -4.77 -5.05 -14.66
C ARG A 34 -3.40 -5.37 -14.06
N ASN A 35 -2.97 -4.66 -13.01
CA ASN A 35 -1.70 -4.91 -12.32
C ASN A 35 -1.92 -5.85 -11.12
N GLU A 36 -2.29 -7.08 -11.40
CA GLU A 36 -2.64 -8.11 -10.41
C GLU A 36 -1.52 -8.30 -9.37
N ARG A 37 -0.25 -8.26 -9.81
CA ARG A 37 0.91 -8.38 -8.91
C ARG A 37 0.96 -7.26 -7.86
N ALA A 38 0.66 -6.02 -8.25
CA ALA A 38 0.63 -4.89 -7.33
C ALA A 38 -0.61 -4.94 -6.42
N VAL A 39 -1.77 -5.29 -6.97
CA VAL A 39 -3.01 -5.48 -6.20
C VAL A 39 -2.78 -6.52 -5.08
N ASP A 40 -2.23 -7.68 -5.42
CA ASP A 40 -1.94 -8.73 -4.44
C ASP A 40 -0.85 -8.34 -3.45
N PHE A 41 0.13 -7.54 -3.90
CA PHE A 41 1.15 -7.00 -3.00
C PHE A 41 0.52 -6.13 -1.90
N TYR A 42 -0.36 -5.19 -2.24
CA TYR A 42 -0.96 -4.29 -1.24
C TYR A 42 -1.97 -5.00 -0.31
N ARG A 43 -2.69 -6.01 -0.82
CA ARG A 43 -3.48 -6.91 0.03
C ARG A 43 -2.60 -7.64 1.05
N ARG A 44 -1.49 -8.25 0.61
CA ARG A 44 -0.54 -8.95 1.51
C ARG A 44 0.20 -8.00 2.46
N TYR A 45 0.41 -6.75 2.05
CA TYR A 45 1.01 -5.72 2.91
C TYR A 45 0.06 -5.23 4.02
N GLY A 46 -1.24 -5.57 3.93
CA GLY A 46 -2.24 -5.26 4.96
C GLY A 46 -2.99 -3.96 4.73
N MET A 47 -3.05 -3.48 3.48
CA MET A 47 -3.98 -2.40 3.11
C MET A 47 -5.37 -2.97 2.84
N ILE A 48 -6.40 -2.16 3.08
CA ILE A 48 -7.80 -2.48 2.78
C ILE A 48 -8.25 -1.76 1.52
N GLU A 49 -9.18 -2.35 0.78
CA GLU A 49 -9.81 -1.70 -0.37
C GLU A 49 -10.79 -0.63 0.14
N LEU A 50 -10.56 0.63 -0.21
CA LEU A 50 -11.43 1.75 0.14
C LEU A 50 -12.47 2.02 -0.95
N GLN A 51 -12.08 1.85 -2.21
CA GLN A 51 -12.94 2.10 -3.36
C GLN A 51 -12.51 1.25 -4.55
N ALA A 52 -13.50 0.63 -5.21
CA ALA A 52 -13.35 0.05 -6.53
C ALA A 52 -13.66 1.12 -7.60
N ALA A 53 -12.83 1.18 -8.64
CA ALA A 53 -13.00 2.07 -9.80
C ALA A 53 -12.94 1.27 -11.09
N ILE A 54 -13.50 1.81 -12.18
CA ILE A 54 -13.50 1.14 -13.49
C ILE A 54 -12.08 0.80 -14.00
N TRP A 55 -11.08 1.56 -13.57
CA TRP A 55 -9.70 1.43 -13.99
C TRP A 55 -8.83 0.70 -12.97
N GLY A 56 -9.33 0.45 -11.75
CA GLY A 56 -8.50 -0.10 -10.68
C GLY A 56 -9.10 -0.02 -9.28
N VAL A 57 -8.22 -0.04 -8.28
CA VAL A 57 -8.59 -0.11 -6.86
C VAL A 57 -7.82 0.95 -6.08
N VAL A 58 -8.53 1.63 -5.18
CA VAL A 58 -7.93 2.52 -4.17
C VAL A 58 -7.79 1.73 -2.88
N PHE A 59 -6.55 1.61 -2.39
CA PHE A 59 -6.21 0.98 -1.12
C PHE A 59 -5.95 2.03 -0.05
N GLY A 60 -6.23 1.69 1.20
CA GLY A 60 -5.91 2.51 2.37
C GLY A 60 -5.35 1.69 3.52
N LYS A 61 -4.55 2.34 4.37
CA LYS A 61 -4.06 1.78 5.62
C LYS A 61 -4.03 2.86 6.69
N ARG A 62 -4.50 2.52 7.90
CA ARG A 62 -4.30 3.37 9.07
C ARG A 62 -2.88 3.17 9.57
N THR A 63 -2.19 4.26 9.89
CA THR A 63 -0.97 4.21 10.68
C THR A 63 -1.39 3.76 12.08
N SER A 64 -0.91 2.61 12.53
CA SER A 64 -1.15 2.15 13.91
C SER A 64 -0.62 3.21 14.88
N SER A 65 -1.38 3.48 15.95
CA SER A 65 -0.94 4.33 17.07
C SER A 65 0.36 3.80 17.68
#